data_AF-A0A7X9BH89-F1
#
_entry.id   AF-A0A7X9BH89-F1
#
_cell.length_a   1.000
_cell.length_b   1.000
_cell.length_c   1.000
_cell.angle_alpha   90.00
_cell.angle_beta   90.00
_cell.angle_gamma   90.00
#
_symmetry.space_group_name_H-M   'P 1'
#
loop_
_entity.id
_entity.type
_entity.pdbx_description
1 polymer ?
#
loop_
_entity_poly.entity_id
_entity_poly.type
_entity_poly.pdbx_seq_one_letter_code
_entity_poly.pdbx_strand_id
1 'polypeptide(L)'
;DEDNDQYSDTLPAGVALTISPDPGTTLDHNAEVTVTLSKGPAPVQMPTVEGLTRDQMNEALTELKLTANVTEEFSDSVPSGQVISASVEPGAELHWGDTVDVVVSKGPETAAVPSGLVGKQESEVTKTLQGLGFKVETNRILGGLFGTVRDVQYNGESISDGANVRLRDADGNASVITLTVV
;
A
#
# COMPACT_ATOMS: atom_id res chain seq x y z
N ASP A 1 -10.97 5.11 -42.98
CA ASP A 1 -10.50 3.93 -42.23
C ASP A 1 -9.49 4.34 -41.18
N GLU A 2 -9.84 4.16 -39.91
CA GLU A 2 -8.95 4.36 -38.74
C GLU A 2 -7.87 3.26 -38.63
N ASP A 3 -7.91 2.27 -39.54
CA ASP A 3 -7.01 1.12 -39.58
C ASP A 3 -5.56 1.47 -39.98
N ASN A 4 -5.32 2.65 -40.54
CA ASN A 4 -3.97 3.09 -40.97
C ASN A 4 -3.24 4.00 -39.98
N ASP A 5 -3.86 4.35 -38.86
CA ASP A 5 -3.26 5.25 -37.85
C ASP A 5 -2.19 4.53 -37.01
N GLN A 6 -1.08 5.22 -36.73
CA GLN A 6 0.13 4.66 -36.10
C GLN A 6 0.49 5.36 -34.79
N TYR A 7 1.11 4.63 -33.87
CA TYR A 7 1.64 5.22 -32.63
C TYR A 7 2.89 6.06 -32.91
N SER A 8 3.04 7.15 -32.15
CA SER A 8 4.18 8.06 -32.20
C SER A 8 4.51 8.60 -30.82
N ASP A 9 5.76 8.40 -30.40
CA ASP A 9 6.26 8.88 -29.10
C ASP A 9 6.56 10.39 -29.08
N THR A 10 6.56 11.02 -30.25
CA THR A 10 6.96 12.43 -30.44
C THR A 10 5.79 13.32 -30.86
N LEU A 11 4.79 12.76 -31.54
CA LEU A 11 3.66 13.51 -32.07
C LEU A 11 2.37 13.20 -31.29
N PRO A 12 1.66 14.22 -30.78
CA PRO A 12 0.38 14.03 -30.10
C PRO A 12 -0.64 13.31 -30.97
N ALA A 13 -1.62 12.67 -30.32
CA ALA A 13 -2.72 12.04 -31.01
C ALA A 13 -3.51 13.03 -31.89
N GLY A 14 -3.90 12.59 -33.09
CA GLY A 14 -4.64 13.38 -34.07
C GLY A 14 -3.79 14.26 -35.00
N VAL A 15 -2.46 14.27 -34.85
CA VAL A 15 -1.55 14.97 -35.77
C VAL A 15 -1.22 14.07 -36.96
N ALA A 16 -1.17 14.64 -38.18
CA ALA A 16 -0.77 13.90 -39.37
C ALA A 16 0.69 13.45 -39.28
N LEU A 17 0.92 12.14 -39.35
CA LEU A 17 2.24 11.52 -39.41
C LEU A 17 2.77 11.53 -40.84
N THR A 18 1.95 11.05 -41.77
CA THR A 18 2.29 10.97 -43.18
C THR A 18 1.07 11.32 -44.02
N ILE A 19 1.32 11.93 -45.17
CA ILE A 19 0.33 12.21 -46.19
C ILE A 19 0.84 11.65 -47.51
N SER A 20 0.00 10.90 -48.20
CA SER A 20 0.32 10.29 -49.48
C SER A 20 -0.80 10.60 -50.48
N PRO A 21 -0.48 11.12 -51.68
CA PRO A 21 0.87 11.43 -52.20
C PRO A 21 1.54 12.66 -51.54
N ASP A 22 2.86 12.81 -51.72
CA ASP A 22 3.63 13.87 -51.06
C ASP A 22 3.08 15.29 -51.35
N PRO A 23 3.17 16.22 -50.39
CA PRO A 23 2.72 17.60 -50.59
C PRO A 23 3.38 18.24 -51.81
N GLY A 24 2.58 18.80 -52.72
CA GLY A 24 3.05 19.41 -53.97
C GLY A 24 2.99 18.46 -55.18
N THR A 25 2.60 17.20 -55.00
CA THR A 25 2.29 16.29 -56.10
C THR A 25 1.07 16.78 -56.87
N THR A 26 1.15 16.81 -58.20
CA THR A 26 -0.02 17.10 -59.05
C THR A 26 -0.92 15.88 -59.10
N LEU A 27 -2.20 16.05 -58.77
CA LEU A 27 -3.17 14.98 -58.74
C LEU A 27 -4.36 15.31 -59.64
N ASP A 28 -4.93 14.27 -60.24
CA ASP A 28 -6.17 14.39 -60.99
C ASP A 28 -7.32 14.81 -60.06
N HIS A 29 -8.33 15.45 -60.63
CA HIS A 29 -9.52 15.83 -59.89
C HIS A 29 -10.22 14.56 -59.35
N ASN A 30 -10.49 14.54 -58.04
CA ASN A 30 -10.99 13.39 -57.26
C ASN A 30 -9.98 12.26 -57.00
N ALA A 31 -8.67 12.48 -57.20
CA ALA A 31 -7.67 11.54 -56.70
C ALA A 31 -7.76 11.41 -55.17
N GLU A 32 -7.60 10.20 -54.67
CA GLU A 32 -7.63 9.92 -53.24
C GLU A 32 -6.32 10.35 -52.57
N VAL A 33 -6.43 10.93 -51.38
CA VAL A 33 -5.30 11.30 -50.52
C VAL A 33 -5.46 10.54 -49.23
N THR A 34 -4.44 9.77 -48.86
CA THR A 34 -4.39 9.04 -47.60
C THR A 34 -3.59 9.86 -46.59
N VAL A 35 -4.18 10.11 -45.43
CA VAL A 35 -3.51 10.73 -44.29
C VAL A 35 -3.47 9.71 -43.17
N THR A 36 -2.28 9.42 -42.66
CA THR A 36 -2.10 8.61 -41.46
C THR A 36 -1.96 9.55 -40.27
N LEU A 37 -2.81 9.39 -39.26
CA LEU A 37 -2.74 10.19 -38.03
C LEU A 37 -1.96 9.46 -36.94
N SER A 38 -1.38 10.24 -36.03
CA SER A 38 -0.77 9.75 -34.81
C SER A 38 -1.84 9.30 -33.81
N LYS A 39 -1.63 8.15 -33.19
CA LYS A 39 -2.38 7.67 -32.01
C LYS A 39 -1.76 8.14 -30.69
N GLY A 40 -0.68 8.92 -30.74
CA GLY A 40 0.15 9.23 -29.57
C GLY A 40 1.10 8.09 -29.21
N PRO A 41 1.78 8.14 -28.06
CA PRO A 41 2.69 7.09 -27.62
C PRO A 41 1.99 5.74 -27.51
N ALA A 42 2.72 4.66 -27.78
CA ALA A 42 2.18 3.32 -27.58
C ALA A 42 1.85 3.10 -26.09
N PRO A 43 0.73 2.42 -25.79
CA PRO A 43 0.40 2.11 -24.41
C PRO A 43 1.43 1.14 -23.80
N VAL A 44 1.57 1.23 -22.48
CA VAL A 44 2.46 0.39 -21.66
C VAL A 44 1.63 -0.55 -20.79
N GLN A 45 2.23 -1.64 -20.33
CA GLN A 45 1.56 -2.57 -19.41
C GLN A 45 1.99 -2.30 -17.98
N MET A 46 1.03 -2.35 -17.06
CA MET A 46 1.28 -2.21 -15.62
C MET A 46 2.23 -3.32 -15.13
N PRO A 47 3.39 -3.00 -14.54
CA PRO A 47 4.29 -4.00 -13.98
C PRO A 47 3.76 -4.54 -12.66
N THR A 48 4.24 -5.71 -12.24
CA THR A 48 3.98 -6.24 -10.89
C THR A 48 4.80 -5.45 -9.87
N VAL A 49 4.13 -4.66 -9.03
CA VAL A 49 4.77 -3.83 -8.01
C VAL A 49 4.54 -4.31 -6.57
N GLU A 50 3.62 -5.24 -6.35
CA GLU A 50 3.31 -5.79 -5.02
C GLU A 50 4.52 -6.52 -4.43
N GLY A 51 4.81 -6.27 -3.16
CA GLY A 51 5.97 -6.84 -2.46
C GLY A 51 7.32 -6.19 -2.81
N LEU A 52 7.39 -5.32 -3.82
CA LEU A 52 8.59 -4.53 -4.10
C LEU A 52 8.79 -3.47 -3.00
N THR A 53 10.03 -3.02 -2.84
CA THR A 53 10.31 -1.83 -2.03
C THR A 53 9.81 -0.57 -2.74
N ARG A 54 9.59 0.50 -1.99
CA ARG A 54 9.23 1.82 -2.55
C ARG A 54 10.17 2.26 -3.67
N ASP A 55 11.47 2.04 -3.53
CA ASP A 55 12.46 2.45 -4.53
C ASP A 55 12.37 1.61 -5.80
N GLN A 56 12.23 0.28 -5.66
CA GLN A 56 12.07 -0.64 -6.78
C GLN A 56 10.78 -0.39 -7.56
N MET A 57 9.68 -0.11 -6.85
CA MET A 57 8.39 0.25 -7.47
C MET A 57 8.49 1.58 -8.23
N ASN A 58 9.13 2.59 -7.65
CA ASN A 58 9.33 3.88 -8.32
C ASN A 58 10.18 3.74 -9.59
N GLU A 59 11.24 2.93 -9.55
CA GLU A 59 12.10 2.66 -10.71
C GLU A 59 11.28 1.99 -11.83
N ALA A 60 10.54 0.93 -11.51
CA ALA A 60 9.72 0.20 -12.48
C ALA A 60 8.63 1.07 -13.14
N LEU A 61 7.99 1.97 -12.38
CA LEU A 61 6.97 2.87 -12.93
C LEU A 61 7.60 4.01 -13.75
N THR A 62 8.74 4.55 -13.30
CA THR A 62 9.42 5.65 -14.01
C THR A 62 9.96 5.19 -15.37
N GLU A 63 10.45 3.95 -15.48
CA GLU A 63 10.91 3.36 -16.74
C GLU A 63 9.79 3.34 -17.80
N LEU A 64 8.55 3.15 -17.37
CA LEU A 64 7.36 3.14 -18.20
C LEU A 64 6.69 4.52 -18.35
N LYS A 65 7.33 5.58 -17.83
CA LYS A 65 6.79 6.95 -17.78
C LYS A 65 5.44 7.05 -17.07
N LEU A 66 5.21 6.18 -16.10
CA LEU A 66 4.05 6.22 -15.20
C LEU A 66 4.39 7.03 -13.95
N THR A 67 3.38 7.59 -13.32
CA THR A 67 3.51 8.35 -12.07
C THR A 67 2.95 7.53 -10.91
N ALA A 68 3.68 7.47 -9.79
CA ALA A 68 3.19 6.83 -8.57
C ALA A 68 2.63 7.87 -7.60
N ASN A 69 1.41 7.64 -7.10
CA ASN A 69 0.87 8.36 -5.95
C ASN A 69 0.91 7.43 -4.73
N VAL A 70 1.81 7.71 -3.78
CA VAL A 70 2.10 6.79 -2.67
C VAL A 70 1.37 7.21 -1.41
N THR A 71 0.60 6.28 -0.85
CA THR A 71 0.00 6.36 0.49
C THR A 71 0.60 5.29 1.39
N GLU A 72 0.48 5.47 2.71
CA GLU A 72 1.04 4.53 3.68
C GLU A 72 -0.03 3.99 4.63
N GLU A 73 -0.04 2.67 4.83
CA GLU A 73 -0.98 1.97 5.70
C GLU A 73 -0.24 0.97 6.60
N PHE A 74 -0.77 0.70 7.80
CA PHE A 74 -0.25 -0.38 8.63
C PHE A 74 -0.67 -1.74 8.05
N SER A 75 0.26 -2.69 8.05
CA SER A 75 -0.01 -4.05 7.60
C SER A 75 0.71 -5.05 8.49
N ASP A 76 -0.06 -6.01 9.01
CA ASP A 76 0.48 -7.07 9.86
C ASP A 76 1.20 -8.17 9.05
N SER A 77 0.88 -8.27 7.76
CA SER A 77 1.41 -9.29 6.84
C SER A 77 2.53 -8.77 5.93
N VAL A 78 2.52 -7.49 5.57
CA VAL A 78 3.50 -6.89 4.65
C VAL A 78 4.58 -6.15 5.44
N PRO A 79 5.87 -6.45 5.24
CA PRO A 79 6.96 -5.72 5.89
C PRO A 79 6.94 -4.22 5.62
N SER A 80 7.38 -3.44 6.61
CA SER A 80 7.51 -1.98 6.45
C SER A 80 8.38 -1.62 5.24
N GLY A 81 7.91 -0.66 4.43
CA GLY A 81 8.59 -0.16 3.23
C GLY A 81 8.32 -0.97 1.96
N GLN A 82 7.52 -2.03 2.03
CA GLN A 82 7.07 -2.79 0.86
C GLN A 82 5.66 -2.39 0.42
N VAL A 83 5.40 -2.51 -0.87
CA VAL A 83 4.09 -2.24 -1.46
C VAL A 83 3.07 -3.30 -1.03
N ILE A 84 1.96 -2.84 -0.47
CA ILE A 84 0.78 -3.66 -0.11
C ILE A 84 -0.07 -3.93 -1.35
N SER A 85 -0.39 -2.87 -2.09
CA SER A 85 -1.30 -2.93 -3.23
C SER A 85 -1.12 -1.73 -4.16
N ALA A 86 -1.64 -1.86 -5.38
CA ALA A 86 -1.76 -0.78 -6.36
C ALA A 86 -3.20 -0.70 -6.89
N SER A 87 -3.63 0.48 -7.36
CA SER A 87 -4.98 0.68 -7.91
C SER A 87 -5.21 0.01 -9.26
N VAL A 88 -4.13 -0.38 -9.95
CA VAL A 88 -4.15 -0.99 -11.28
C VAL A 88 -3.51 -2.38 -11.20
N GLU A 89 -4.21 -3.38 -11.74
CA GLU A 89 -3.72 -4.75 -11.76
C GLU A 89 -2.53 -4.93 -12.72
N PRO A 90 -1.57 -5.83 -12.41
CA PRO A 90 -0.48 -6.15 -13.32
C PRO A 90 -0.99 -6.60 -14.70
N GLY A 91 -0.35 -6.11 -15.77
CA GLY A 91 -0.70 -6.40 -17.15
C GLY A 91 -1.80 -5.53 -17.75
N ALA A 92 -2.47 -4.68 -16.95
CA ALA A 92 -3.42 -3.70 -17.47
C ALA A 92 -2.74 -2.68 -18.39
N GLU A 93 -3.47 -2.21 -19.39
CA GLU A 93 -2.98 -1.22 -20.35
C GLU A 93 -3.08 0.20 -19.77
N LEU A 94 -1.97 0.94 -19.81
CA LEU A 94 -1.83 2.31 -19.33
C LEU A 94 -1.17 3.19 -20.38
N HIS A 95 -1.40 4.50 -20.29
CA HIS A 95 -0.75 5.50 -21.13
C HIS A 95 0.34 6.22 -20.37
N TRP A 96 1.28 6.81 -21.11
CA TRP A 96 2.32 7.63 -20.50
C TRP A 96 1.73 8.80 -19.72
N GLY A 97 2.25 9.01 -18.51
CA GLY A 97 1.76 10.04 -17.59
C GLY A 97 0.59 9.60 -16.72
N ASP A 98 0.02 8.41 -16.93
CA ASP A 98 -1.02 7.88 -16.06
C ASP A 98 -0.49 7.75 -14.62
N THR A 99 -1.38 8.01 -13.66
CA THR A 99 -1.07 7.93 -12.23
C THR A 99 -1.60 6.63 -11.65
N VAL A 100 -0.74 5.90 -10.95
CA VAL A 100 -1.10 4.68 -10.21
C VAL A 100 -1.05 5.01 -8.72
N ASP A 101 -2.16 4.78 -8.03
CA ASP A 101 -2.20 4.89 -6.57
C ASP A 101 -1.60 3.62 -5.97
N VAL A 102 -0.65 3.78 -5.05
CA VAL A 102 0.08 2.68 -4.44
C VAL A 102 0.02 2.83 -2.93
N VAL A 103 -0.24 1.72 -2.24
CA VAL A 103 -0.24 1.67 -0.78
C VAL A 103 1.04 0.96 -0.32
N VAL A 104 1.82 1.62 0.53
CA VAL A 104 3.06 1.08 1.10
C VAL A 104 2.87 0.77 2.58
N SER A 105 3.41 -0.36 3.01
CA SER A 105 3.31 -0.81 4.39
C SER A 105 4.18 0.02 5.33
N LYS A 106 3.60 0.39 6.48
CA LYS A 106 4.30 0.91 7.66
C LYS A 106 4.74 -0.20 8.63
N GLY A 107 4.50 -1.45 8.24
CA GLY A 107 4.59 -2.62 9.12
C GLY A 107 3.39 -2.74 10.06
N PRO A 108 3.47 -3.68 11.03
CA PRO A 108 2.40 -3.94 11.98
C PRO A 108 2.09 -2.71 12.84
N GLU A 109 0.82 -2.49 13.12
CA GLU A 109 0.42 -1.42 14.04
C GLU A 109 0.85 -1.79 15.46
N THR A 110 1.55 -0.88 16.14
CA THR A 110 2.04 -1.09 17.51
C THR A 110 1.58 0.03 18.43
N ALA A 111 1.34 -0.32 19.70
CA ALA A 111 1.08 0.64 20.75
C ALA A 111 2.05 0.44 21.91
N ALA A 112 2.48 1.57 22.48
CA ALA A 112 3.30 1.59 23.68
C ALA A 112 2.44 1.23 24.89
N VAL A 113 2.79 0.15 25.57
CA VAL A 113 2.18 -0.23 26.84
C VAL A 113 2.72 0.71 27.93
N PRO A 114 1.86 1.41 28.69
CA PRO A 114 2.30 2.34 29.72
C PRO A 114 3.17 1.66 30.78
N SER A 115 4.11 2.40 31.36
CA SER A 115 4.93 1.91 32.47
C SER A 115 4.18 1.94 33.80
N GLY A 116 4.61 1.11 34.76
CA GLY A 116 4.08 1.13 36.12
C GLY A 116 2.68 0.55 36.24
N LEU A 117 2.32 -0.41 35.37
CA LEU A 117 1.06 -1.17 35.47
C LEU A 117 1.09 -2.18 36.62
N VAL A 118 2.28 -2.70 36.95
CA VAL A 118 2.48 -3.57 38.12
C VAL A 118 2.26 -2.77 39.39
N GLY A 119 1.49 -3.33 40.32
CA GLY A 119 1.10 -2.66 41.57
C GLY A 119 -0.15 -1.79 41.45
N LYS A 120 -0.69 -1.57 40.24
CA LYS A 120 -1.96 -0.87 40.03
C LYS A 120 -3.17 -1.80 40.14
N GLN A 121 -4.33 -1.19 40.28
CA GLN A 121 -5.61 -1.90 40.30
C GLN A 121 -5.91 -2.50 38.93
N GLU A 122 -6.27 -3.78 38.87
CA GLU A 122 -6.66 -4.49 37.65
C GLU A 122 -7.65 -3.68 36.79
N SER A 123 -8.71 -3.14 37.39
CA SER A 123 -9.73 -2.38 36.64
C SER A 123 -9.17 -1.13 35.93
N GLU A 124 -8.20 -0.45 36.55
CA GLU A 124 -7.53 0.72 35.95
C GLU A 124 -6.64 0.26 34.78
N VAL A 125 -5.87 -0.80 34.98
CA VAL A 125 -4.95 -1.36 33.99
C VAL A 125 -5.72 -1.91 32.79
N THR A 126 -6.78 -2.70 33.03
CA THR A 126 -7.65 -3.24 31.98
C THR A 126 -8.25 -2.12 31.13
N LYS A 127 -8.79 -1.06 31.74
CA LYS A 127 -9.36 0.07 31.01
C LYS A 127 -8.30 0.78 30.16
N THR A 128 -7.10 0.94 30.70
CA THR A 128 -5.98 1.57 29.99
C THR A 128 -5.57 0.76 28.76
N LEU A 129 -5.35 -0.55 28.92
CA LEU A 129 -4.95 -1.45 27.84
C LEU A 129 -6.05 -1.61 26.78
N GLN A 130 -7.31 -1.73 27.19
CA GLN A 130 -8.45 -1.76 26.27
C GLN A 130 -8.59 -0.44 25.50
N GLY A 131 -8.32 0.70 26.14
CA GLY A 131 -8.30 2.01 25.48
C GLY A 131 -7.21 2.16 24.42
N LEU A 132 -6.15 1.36 24.50
CA LEU A 132 -5.10 1.25 23.47
C LEU A 132 -5.46 0.27 22.35
N GLY A 133 -6.55 -0.49 22.48
CA GLY A 133 -6.99 -1.46 21.48
C GLY A 133 -6.62 -2.91 21.78
N PHE A 134 -5.99 -3.20 22.93
CA PHE A 134 -5.67 -4.56 23.33
C PHE A 134 -6.89 -5.30 23.90
N LYS A 135 -6.97 -6.61 23.64
CA LYS A 135 -7.82 -7.51 24.42
C LYS A 135 -7.09 -7.83 25.72
N VAL A 136 -7.81 -7.87 26.84
CA VAL A 136 -7.20 -8.13 28.16
C VAL A 136 -7.79 -9.40 28.74
N GLU A 137 -6.92 -10.32 29.13
CA GLU A 137 -7.26 -11.52 29.87
C GLU A 137 -6.62 -11.47 31.26
N THR A 138 -7.26 -12.09 32.25
CA THR A 138 -6.83 -11.97 33.65
C THR A 138 -6.69 -13.34 34.26
N ASN A 139 -5.51 -13.65 34.78
CA ASN A 139 -5.24 -14.85 35.55
C ASN A 139 -5.21 -14.49 37.04
N ARG A 140 -6.23 -14.94 37.79
CA ARG A 140 -6.34 -14.67 39.23
C ARG A 140 -5.72 -15.81 40.03
N ILE A 141 -4.70 -15.49 40.83
CA ILE A 141 -4.09 -16.45 41.73
C ILE A 141 -4.83 -16.40 43.08
N LEU A 142 -5.33 -17.56 43.53
CA LEU A 142 -6.04 -17.72 44.80
C LEU A 142 -5.16 -17.27 45.99
N GLY A 143 -5.60 -16.24 46.71
CA GLY A 143 -4.99 -15.84 47.99
C GLY A 143 -4.76 -14.34 48.19
N GLY A 144 -4.98 -13.48 47.19
CA GLY A 144 -4.94 -12.03 47.39
C GLY A 144 -6.35 -11.42 47.46
N LEU A 145 -6.45 -10.33 48.24
CA LEU A 145 -7.71 -9.70 48.61
C LEU A 145 -8.04 -8.46 47.75
N PHE A 146 -7.17 -8.06 46.84
CA PHE A 146 -7.16 -6.66 46.35
C PHE A 146 -7.01 -6.47 44.83
N GLY A 147 -6.99 -7.52 44.01
CA GLY A 147 -7.09 -7.36 42.56
C GLY A 147 -5.95 -6.51 41.98
N THR A 148 -4.74 -6.67 42.52
CA THR A 148 -3.57 -5.89 42.12
C THR A 148 -2.77 -6.63 41.05
N VAL A 149 -2.39 -5.93 39.98
CA VAL A 149 -1.60 -6.50 38.90
C VAL A 149 -0.19 -6.80 39.41
N ARG A 150 0.24 -8.06 39.26
CA ARG A 150 1.59 -8.55 39.61
C ARG A 150 2.49 -8.65 38.40
N ASP A 151 1.91 -8.96 37.25
CA ASP A 151 2.64 -9.19 36.02
C ASP A 151 1.76 -8.89 34.81
N VAL A 152 2.38 -8.46 33.73
CA VAL A 152 1.74 -8.14 32.45
C VAL A 152 2.47 -8.94 31.38
N GLN A 153 1.73 -9.79 30.66
CA GLN A 153 2.31 -10.69 29.67
C GLN A 153 1.71 -10.45 28.28
N TYR A 154 2.53 -10.60 27.26
CA TYR A 154 2.14 -10.64 25.85
C TYR A 154 2.72 -11.92 25.23
N ASN A 155 1.89 -12.69 24.52
CA ASN A 155 2.28 -14.00 23.97
C ASN A 155 2.91 -14.97 25.00
N GLY A 156 2.50 -14.86 26.27
CA GLY A 156 3.00 -15.69 27.37
C GLY A 156 4.34 -15.25 27.97
N GLU A 157 4.91 -14.14 27.49
CA GLU A 157 6.14 -13.55 28.04
C GLU A 157 5.83 -12.27 28.80
N SER A 158 6.44 -12.11 29.98
CA SER A 158 6.33 -10.86 30.75
C SER A 158 6.95 -9.70 29.95
N ILE A 159 6.16 -8.65 29.73
CA ILE A 159 6.62 -7.47 29.00
C ILE A 159 7.16 -6.43 29.98
N SER A 160 8.25 -5.76 29.58
CA SER A 160 8.83 -4.67 30.35
C SER A 160 7.94 -3.42 30.29
N ASP A 161 8.05 -2.58 31.32
CA ASP A 161 7.49 -1.24 31.32
C ASP A 161 7.85 -0.46 30.03
N GLY A 162 6.86 0.14 29.37
CA GLY A 162 7.07 0.92 28.16
C GLY A 162 7.29 0.10 26.87
N ALA A 163 7.07 -1.22 26.91
CA ALA A 163 7.22 -2.07 25.73
C ALA A 163 6.25 -1.68 24.60
N ASN A 164 6.73 -1.71 23.35
CA ASN A 164 5.87 -1.58 22.18
C ASN A 164 5.34 -2.95 21.78
N VAL A 165 4.02 -3.10 21.80
CA VAL A 165 3.33 -4.36 21.51
C VAL A 165 2.46 -4.17 20.27
N ARG A 166 2.41 -5.17 19.40
CA ARG A 166 1.54 -5.15 18.22
C ARG A 166 0.08 -5.12 18.65
N LEU A 167 -0.72 -4.26 18.05
CA LEU A 167 -2.15 -4.18 18.34
C LEU A 167 -2.92 -5.37 17.78
N ARG A 168 -2.40 -5.97 16.71
CA ARG A 168 -2.99 -7.12 16.04
C ARG A 168 -2.03 -8.30 16.00
N ASP A 169 -2.58 -9.50 16.08
CA ASP A 169 -1.87 -10.73 15.82
C ASP A 169 -1.75 -10.99 14.30
N ALA A 170 -1.08 -12.08 13.93
CA ALA A 170 -0.87 -12.45 12.52
C ALA A 170 -2.18 -12.77 11.77
N ASP A 171 -3.27 -13.04 12.51
CA ASP A 171 -4.60 -13.34 11.98
C ASP A 171 -5.49 -12.09 11.92
N GLY A 172 -4.98 -10.92 12.33
CA GLY A 172 -5.71 -9.64 12.35
C GLY A 172 -6.62 -9.43 13.57
N ASN A 173 -6.57 -10.33 14.57
CA ASN A 173 -7.34 -10.16 15.80
C ASN A 173 -6.60 -9.24 16.77
N ALA A 174 -7.35 -8.59 17.68
CA ALA A 174 -6.74 -7.76 18.71
C ALA A 174 -5.82 -8.60 19.61
N SER A 175 -4.58 -8.16 19.73
CA SER A 175 -3.57 -8.77 20.59
C SER A 175 -4.05 -8.88 22.03
N VAL A 176 -3.78 -10.04 22.65
CA VAL A 176 -4.17 -10.33 24.02
C VAL A 176 -3.02 -10.01 24.97
N ILE A 177 -3.30 -9.15 25.96
CA ILE A 177 -2.45 -8.94 27.13
C ILE A 177 -3.02 -9.71 28.31
N THR A 178 -2.21 -10.57 28.91
CA THR A 178 -2.60 -11.35 30.09
C THR A 178 -2.07 -10.68 31.35
N LEU A 179 -2.97 -10.30 32.25
CA LEU A 179 -2.64 -9.77 33.57
C LEU A 179 -2.65 -10.89 34.60
N THR A 180 -1.55 -11.06 35.32
CA THR A 180 -1.56 -11.88 36.54
C THR A 180 -1.96 -10.99 37.71
N VAL A 181 -2.99 -11.41 38.44
CA VAL A 181 -3.60 -10.62 39.51
C VAL A 181 -3.62 -11.43 40.80
N VAL A 182 -3.27 -10.78 41.92
CA VAL A 182 -3.44 -11.30 43.28
C VAL A 182 -4.41 -10.45 44.06
#